data_AF-A0A0J1GRV7-F1
#
_entry.id   AF-A0A0J1GRV7-F1
#
_cell.length_a   1.000
_cell.length_b   1.000
_cell.length_c   1.000
_cell.angle_alpha   90.00
_cell.angle_beta   90.00
_cell.angle_gamma   90.00
#
_symmetry.space_group_name_H-M   'P 1'
#
loop_
_entity.id
_entity.type
_entity.pdbx_description
1 polymer ?
#
loop_
_entity_poly.entity_id
_entity_poly.type
_entity_poly.pdbx_seq_one_letter_code
_entity_poly.pdbx_strand_id
1 'polypeptide(L)'
;MTPLWPGSPADMSVNAQLRWLHEREPFFRLQSGQHGKPLITWLDTEYSQTLAVFRDDLQTRQAVGASMWLKGFSAHLLTGLAALRLKFQRVLHFDAHAVFLTLSATGKVKVVSIDDNAPFYCLATDPLASSPLARVVESEAALDQQFSRMLVELGEVMAPYLKTEKVNRTLFWGHWGYALGLVFQKLTQDGADSVLLEQIQPLADRWLQSLLPDWASLNAVKVASRAPMAVYYIRRETCCLKYKLDGKKKCSTCQLTDPIEQLQRYQSKVPV
;
A
#
# COMPACT_ATOMS: atom_id res chain seq x y z
N MET A 1 15.66 20.89 -2.84
CA MET A 1 15.67 19.41 -2.87
C MET A 1 15.16 18.96 -4.23
N THR A 2 15.92 18.13 -4.94
CA THR A 2 15.42 17.49 -6.17
C THR A 2 14.22 16.61 -5.78
N PRO A 3 13.05 16.76 -6.43
CA PRO A 3 11.90 15.91 -6.13
C PRO A 3 12.27 14.44 -6.39
N LEU A 4 11.98 13.55 -5.43
CA LEU A 4 12.31 12.12 -5.50
C LEU A 4 11.67 11.43 -6.72
N TRP A 5 10.57 11.97 -7.25
CA TRP A 5 10.04 11.64 -8.57
C TRP A 5 9.91 12.91 -9.42
N PRO A 6 10.87 13.21 -10.31
CA PRO A 6 10.78 14.36 -11.20
C PRO A 6 9.71 14.16 -12.28
N GLY A 7 9.09 15.26 -12.71
CA GLY A 7 8.08 15.29 -13.78
C GLY A 7 6.63 15.13 -13.32
N SER A 8 5.73 15.15 -14.29
CA SER A 8 4.27 15.01 -14.15
C SER A 8 3.69 14.41 -15.44
N PRO A 9 2.46 13.84 -15.40
CA PRO A 9 1.73 13.53 -16.64
C PRO A 9 1.41 14.81 -17.44
N ALA A 10 1.08 14.62 -18.72
CA ALA A 10 0.69 15.73 -19.61
C ALA A 10 -0.68 16.30 -19.27
N ASP A 11 -1.65 15.44 -18.93
CA ASP A 11 -2.92 15.81 -18.34
C ASP A 11 -2.94 15.43 -16.85
N MET A 12 -3.65 16.23 -16.05
CA MET A 12 -3.71 16.04 -14.60
C MET A 12 -4.93 15.22 -14.17
N SER A 13 -5.53 14.39 -15.03
CA SER A 13 -6.61 13.48 -14.62
C SER A 13 -6.10 12.41 -13.64
N VAL A 14 -6.99 11.83 -12.83
CA VAL A 14 -6.63 10.70 -11.93
C VAL A 14 -6.08 9.52 -12.73
N ASN A 15 -6.68 9.22 -13.88
CA ASN A 15 -6.25 8.16 -14.79
C ASN A 15 -4.81 8.37 -15.27
N ALA A 16 -4.48 9.57 -15.75
CA ALA A 16 -3.13 9.89 -16.21
C ALA A 16 -2.10 9.90 -15.08
N GLN A 17 -2.47 10.35 -13.88
CA GLN A 17 -1.61 10.29 -12.70
C GLN A 17 -1.30 8.85 -12.29
N LEU A 18 -2.30 7.96 -12.25
CA LEU A 18 -2.10 6.55 -11.93
C LEU A 18 -1.26 5.83 -12.99
N ARG A 19 -1.51 6.11 -14.28
CA ARG A 19 -0.69 5.58 -15.38
C ARG A 19 0.76 6.04 -15.27
N TRP A 20 0.98 7.34 -15.03
CA TRP A 20 2.31 7.91 -14.86
C TRP A 20 3.05 7.31 -13.67
N LEU A 21 2.37 7.10 -12.54
CA LEU A 21 2.95 6.43 -11.37
C LEU A 21 3.38 5.00 -11.73
N HIS A 22 2.55 4.25 -12.46
CA HIS A 22 2.88 2.90 -12.90
C HIS A 22 4.07 2.86 -13.87
N GLU A 23 4.14 3.81 -14.81
CA GLU A 23 5.27 3.92 -15.76
C GLU A 23 6.58 4.23 -15.05
N ARG A 24 6.55 5.01 -13.97
CA ARG A 24 7.73 5.34 -13.15
C ARG A 24 8.12 4.21 -12.21
N GLU A 25 7.14 3.51 -11.65
CA GLU A 25 7.33 2.40 -10.73
C GLU A 25 6.21 1.37 -10.94
N PRO A 26 6.49 0.27 -11.69
CA PRO A 26 5.49 -0.75 -12.02
C PRO A 26 4.87 -1.46 -10.81
N PHE A 27 5.42 -1.27 -9.60
CA PHE A 27 4.80 -1.76 -8.37
C PHE A 27 3.51 -1.01 -8.00
N PHE A 28 3.36 0.26 -8.40
CA PHE A 28 2.11 1.00 -8.26
C PHE A 28 1.14 0.51 -9.33
N ARG A 29 0.19 -0.33 -8.92
CA ARG A 29 -0.67 -1.09 -9.85
C ARG A 29 -2.14 -0.73 -9.75
N LEU A 30 -2.47 0.28 -8.97
CA LEU A 30 -3.81 0.83 -8.95
C LEU A 30 -4.11 1.42 -10.32
N GLN A 31 -5.18 0.94 -10.94
CA GLN A 31 -5.66 1.44 -12.22
C GLN A 31 -6.91 2.27 -12.01
N SER A 32 -7.29 3.06 -13.00
CA SER A 32 -8.59 3.69 -13.04
C SER A 32 -9.50 2.99 -14.06
N GLY A 33 -10.80 3.08 -13.83
CA GLY A 33 -11.85 2.40 -14.58
C GLY A 33 -12.53 1.28 -13.79
N GLN A 34 -13.63 0.79 -14.33
CA GLN A 34 -14.46 -0.25 -13.71
C GLN A 34 -14.05 -1.65 -14.21
N HIS A 35 -12.83 -2.09 -13.89
CA HIS A 35 -12.29 -3.36 -14.38
C HIS A 35 -12.66 -4.54 -13.48
N GLY A 36 -13.58 -5.38 -13.96
CA GLY A 36 -14.00 -6.59 -13.26
C GLY A 36 -15.21 -6.36 -12.37
N LYS A 37 -15.22 -6.96 -11.18
CA LYS A 37 -16.39 -6.94 -10.28
C LYS A 37 -16.21 -5.92 -9.15
N PRO A 38 -17.25 -5.17 -8.75
CA PRO A 38 -17.21 -4.35 -7.54
C PRO A 38 -16.79 -5.18 -6.32
N LEU A 39 -15.92 -4.63 -5.47
CA LEU A 39 -15.33 -5.30 -4.33
C LEU A 39 -16.41 -5.82 -3.39
N ILE A 40 -17.41 -4.99 -3.06
CA ILE A 40 -18.49 -5.39 -2.17
C ILE A 40 -19.31 -6.57 -2.73
N THR A 41 -19.66 -6.52 -4.02
CA THR A 41 -20.36 -7.63 -4.67
C THR A 41 -19.52 -8.90 -4.64
N TRP A 42 -18.22 -8.80 -4.92
CA TRP A 42 -17.32 -9.95 -4.85
C TRP A 42 -17.17 -10.49 -3.41
N LEU A 43 -17.09 -9.61 -2.41
CA LEU A 43 -17.02 -9.98 -0.99
C LEU A 43 -18.23 -10.84 -0.58
N ASP A 44 -19.42 -10.45 -1.03
CA ASP A 44 -20.66 -11.13 -0.70
C ASP A 44 -20.88 -12.43 -1.46
N THR A 45 -20.47 -12.52 -2.73
CA THR A 45 -20.84 -13.65 -3.58
C THR A 45 -19.73 -14.68 -3.80
N GLU A 46 -18.46 -14.26 -3.79
CA GLU A 46 -17.35 -15.08 -4.32
C GLU A 46 -16.15 -15.22 -3.38
N TYR A 47 -16.10 -14.41 -2.31
CA TYR A 47 -14.95 -14.31 -1.41
C TYR A 47 -14.42 -15.65 -0.90
N SER A 48 -15.27 -16.40 -0.21
CA SER A 48 -14.86 -17.65 0.47
C SER A 48 -14.41 -18.72 -0.54
N GLN A 49 -15.13 -18.86 -1.66
CA GLN A 49 -14.77 -19.81 -2.71
C GLN A 49 -13.45 -19.41 -3.38
N THR A 50 -13.27 -18.12 -3.69
CA THR A 50 -12.03 -17.61 -4.29
C THR A 50 -10.84 -17.87 -3.38
N LEU A 51 -10.96 -17.61 -2.08
CA LEU A 51 -9.88 -17.87 -1.13
C LEU A 51 -9.64 -19.36 -0.88
N ALA A 52 -10.64 -20.22 -1.06
CA ALA A 52 -10.43 -21.67 -1.14
C ALA A 52 -9.55 -22.02 -2.34
N VAL A 53 -9.93 -21.60 -3.55
CA VAL A 53 -9.13 -21.87 -4.75
C VAL A 53 -7.70 -21.33 -4.62
N PHE A 54 -7.54 -20.10 -4.13
CA PHE A 54 -6.22 -19.48 -3.98
C PHE A 54 -5.34 -20.16 -2.93
N ARG A 55 -5.90 -20.61 -1.81
CA ARG A 55 -5.12 -21.31 -0.77
C ARG A 55 -4.66 -22.68 -1.27
N ASP A 56 -5.50 -23.36 -2.04
CA ASP A 56 -5.24 -24.70 -2.58
C ASP A 56 -4.18 -24.65 -3.67
N ASP A 57 -4.25 -23.66 -4.57
CA ASP A 57 -3.20 -23.36 -5.56
C ASP A 57 -1.83 -23.14 -4.90
N LEU A 58 -1.80 -22.41 -3.79
CA LEU A 58 -0.58 -22.16 -3.02
C LEU A 58 -0.18 -23.29 -2.07
N GLN A 59 -1.05 -24.29 -1.89
CA GLN A 59 -0.90 -25.36 -0.89
C GLN A 59 -0.65 -24.81 0.53
N THR A 60 -1.49 -23.86 0.95
CA THR A 60 -1.36 -23.19 2.25
C THR A 60 -2.59 -23.36 3.13
N ARG A 61 -2.40 -23.24 4.46
CA ARG A 61 -3.51 -23.21 5.41
C ARG A 61 -4.36 -21.96 5.19
N GLN A 62 -5.66 -22.06 5.47
CA GLN A 62 -6.66 -20.99 5.38
C GLN A 62 -6.15 -19.57 5.72
N ALA A 63 -5.73 -19.35 6.97
CA ALA A 63 -5.29 -18.03 7.43
C ALA A 63 -4.06 -17.50 6.67
N VAL A 64 -3.20 -18.40 6.19
CA VAL A 64 -1.99 -18.04 5.44
C VAL A 64 -2.36 -17.66 4.01
N GLY A 65 -3.20 -18.44 3.34
CA GLY A 65 -3.72 -18.13 2.01
C GLY A 65 -4.46 -16.79 1.98
N ALA A 66 -5.37 -16.57 2.94
CA ALA A 66 -6.10 -15.31 3.08
C ALA A 66 -5.17 -14.12 3.37
N SER A 67 -4.17 -14.28 4.25
CA SER A 67 -3.16 -13.25 4.51
C SER A 67 -2.29 -12.93 3.29
N MET A 68 -1.95 -13.94 2.48
CA MET A 68 -1.22 -13.74 1.21
C MET A 68 -2.07 -13.03 0.16
N TRP A 69 -3.36 -13.37 0.07
CA TRP A 69 -4.30 -12.69 -0.82
C TRP A 69 -4.46 -11.22 -0.42
N LEU A 70 -4.69 -10.96 0.88
CA LEU A 70 -4.78 -9.60 1.43
C LEU A 70 -3.52 -8.79 1.11
N LYS A 71 -2.34 -9.37 1.26
CA LYS A 71 -1.08 -8.72 0.86
C LYS A 71 -1.10 -8.32 -0.62
N GLY A 72 -1.57 -9.20 -1.49
CA GLY A 72 -1.69 -8.94 -2.92
C GLY A 72 -2.66 -7.79 -3.21
N PHE A 73 -3.87 -7.86 -2.66
CA PHE A 73 -4.90 -6.84 -2.79
C PHE A 73 -4.43 -5.47 -2.28
N SER A 74 -4.00 -5.40 -1.01
CA SER A 74 -3.54 -4.15 -0.38
C SER A 74 -2.38 -3.52 -1.14
N ALA A 75 -1.46 -4.31 -1.69
CA ALA A 75 -0.35 -3.79 -2.47
C ALA A 75 -0.78 -3.19 -3.82
N HIS A 76 -1.85 -3.68 -4.47
CA HIS A 76 -2.36 -3.05 -5.69
C HIS A 76 -3.07 -1.74 -5.37
N LEU A 77 -3.92 -1.74 -4.34
CA LEU A 77 -4.75 -0.58 -4.00
C LEU A 77 -3.95 0.52 -3.29
N LEU A 78 -3.40 0.21 -2.11
CA LEU A 78 -2.95 1.21 -1.15
C LEU A 78 -1.65 1.90 -1.56
N THR A 79 -0.80 1.22 -2.34
CA THR A 79 0.45 1.80 -2.82
C THR A 79 0.19 2.91 -3.84
N GLY A 80 -0.79 2.73 -4.73
CA GLY A 80 -1.21 3.73 -5.69
C GLY A 80 -1.88 4.93 -5.00
N LEU A 81 -2.75 4.69 -4.02
CA LEU A 81 -3.37 5.78 -3.23
C LEU A 81 -2.33 6.59 -2.44
N ALA A 82 -1.39 5.91 -1.78
CA ALA A 82 -0.31 6.56 -1.06
C ALA A 82 0.59 7.38 -2.01
N ALA A 83 0.91 6.84 -3.18
CA ALA A 83 1.70 7.54 -4.19
C ALA A 83 0.95 8.77 -4.75
N LEU A 84 -0.36 8.67 -5.01
CA LEU A 84 -1.20 9.83 -5.38
C LEU A 84 -1.14 10.92 -4.32
N ARG A 85 -1.31 10.55 -3.04
CA ARG A 85 -1.27 11.50 -1.93
C ARG A 85 0.09 12.21 -1.83
N LEU A 86 1.19 11.47 -1.91
CA LEU A 86 2.54 12.01 -1.70
C LEU A 86 3.08 12.78 -2.93
N LYS A 87 2.72 12.37 -4.15
CA LYS A 87 3.24 12.97 -5.38
C LYS A 87 2.38 14.12 -5.89
N PHE A 88 1.07 13.98 -5.79
CA PHE A 88 0.11 14.90 -6.41
C PHE A 88 -0.77 15.64 -5.41
N GLN A 89 -0.58 15.44 -4.10
CA GLN A 89 -1.41 16.06 -3.06
C GLN A 89 -2.91 15.78 -3.26
N ARG A 90 -3.24 14.55 -3.67
CA ARG A 90 -4.62 14.13 -3.93
C ARG A 90 -5.01 12.89 -3.14
N VAL A 91 -6.25 12.90 -2.66
CA VAL A 91 -6.88 11.76 -1.98
C VAL A 91 -8.18 11.46 -2.67
N LEU A 92 -8.31 10.26 -3.25
CA LEU A 92 -9.57 9.84 -3.84
C LEU A 92 -10.62 9.64 -2.75
N HIS A 93 -11.86 10.03 -3.06
CA HIS A 93 -13.02 9.92 -2.19
C HIS A 93 -14.00 8.91 -2.79
N PHE A 94 -13.96 7.69 -2.26
CA PHE A 94 -14.72 6.55 -2.76
C PHE A 94 -15.00 5.58 -1.61
N ASP A 95 -15.96 4.66 -1.82
CA ASP A 95 -16.29 3.58 -0.90
C ASP A 95 -16.00 2.19 -1.52
N ALA A 96 -16.37 1.12 -0.83
CA ALA A 96 -16.15 -0.25 -1.33
C ALA A 96 -16.92 -0.58 -2.62
N HIS A 97 -17.97 0.16 -2.99
CA HIS A 97 -18.70 -0.05 -4.25
C HIS A 97 -17.90 0.44 -5.46
N ALA A 98 -17.06 1.46 -5.27
CA ALA A 98 -16.25 2.06 -6.33
C ALA A 98 -14.88 1.41 -6.52
N VAL A 99 -14.55 0.36 -5.74
CA VAL A 99 -13.35 -0.47 -5.94
C VAL A 99 -13.73 -1.68 -6.78
N PHE A 100 -12.99 -1.95 -7.86
CA PHE A 100 -13.22 -3.09 -8.75
C PHE A 100 -12.01 -4.02 -8.74
N LEU A 101 -12.30 -5.31 -8.91
CA LEU A 101 -11.33 -6.39 -8.78
C LEU A 101 -11.42 -7.31 -9.99
N THR A 102 -10.26 -7.62 -10.57
CA THR A 102 -10.11 -8.72 -11.51
C THR A 102 -9.15 -9.75 -10.93
N LEU A 103 -9.54 -11.02 -10.99
CA LEU A 103 -8.80 -12.15 -10.46
C LEU A 103 -8.40 -13.12 -11.58
N SER A 104 -7.31 -13.88 -11.37
CA SER A 104 -7.03 -15.05 -12.20
C SER A 104 -7.98 -16.20 -11.87
N ALA A 105 -7.97 -17.25 -12.71
CA ALA A 105 -8.63 -18.51 -12.44
C ALA A 105 -8.20 -19.15 -11.10
N THR A 106 -6.96 -18.87 -10.64
CA THR A 106 -6.44 -19.32 -9.35
C THR A 106 -6.80 -18.41 -8.17
N GLY A 107 -7.64 -17.39 -8.38
CA GLY A 107 -8.05 -16.43 -7.34
C GLY A 107 -6.99 -15.37 -6.99
N LYS A 108 -5.88 -15.29 -7.73
CA LYS A 108 -4.85 -14.27 -7.52
C LYS A 108 -5.31 -12.92 -8.05
N VAL A 109 -5.09 -11.86 -7.27
CA VAL A 109 -5.34 -10.47 -7.68
C VAL A 109 -4.51 -10.12 -8.93
N LYS A 110 -5.21 -9.76 -10.02
CA LYS A 110 -4.62 -9.31 -11.28
C LYS A 110 -4.69 -7.79 -11.42
N VAL A 111 -5.87 -7.23 -11.16
CA VAL A 111 -6.12 -5.78 -11.24
C VAL A 111 -6.96 -5.37 -10.04
N VAL A 112 -6.61 -4.21 -9.48
CA VAL A 112 -7.52 -3.43 -8.63
C VAL A 112 -7.66 -2.07 -9.30
N SER A 113 -8.89 -1.61 -9.47
CA SER A 113 -9.16 -0.32 -10.06
C SER A 113 -10.22 0.46 -9.30
N ILE A 114 -10.23 1.77 -9.51
CA ILE A 114 -11.25 2.69 -8.98
C ILE A 114 -11.90 3.40 -10.14
N ASP A 115 -13.19 3.73 -10.03
CA ASP A 115 -13.93 4.52 -11.03
C ASP A 115 -13.12 5.74 -11.52
N ASP A 116 -13.07 5.95 -12.84
CA ASP A 116 -12.37 7.08 -13.47
C ASP A 116 -12.95 8.44 -13.05
N ASN A 117 -14.21 8.48 -12.62
CA ASN A 117 -14.92 9.68 -12.17
C ASN A 117 -14.98 9.79 -10.64
N ALA A 118 -14.15 9.05 -9.91
CA ALA A 118 -14.11 9.16 -8.46
C ALA A 118 -13.79 10.61 -8.03
N PRO A 119 -14.62 11.23 -7.17
CA PRO A 119 -14.30 12.52 -6.58
C PRO A 119 -12.97 12.46 -5.82
N PHE A 120 -12.30 13.59 -5.65
CA PHE A 120 -11.03 13.64 -4.93
C PHE A 120 -10.88 14.92 -4.12
N TYR A 121 -10.21 14.81 -2.98
CA TYR A 121 -9.74 15.94 -2.20
C TYR A 121 -8.40 16.45 -2.75
N CYS A 122 -8.22 17.76 -2.78
CA CYS A 122 -6.99 18.43 -3.23
C CYS A 122 -6.79 19.78 -2.51
N LEU A 123 -5.63 20.39 -2.70
CA LEU A 123 -5.37 21.77 -2.25
C LEU A 123 -5.85 22.78 -3.29
N ALA A 124 -6.04 24.04 -2.87
CA ALA A 124 -6.45 25.12 -3.77
C ALA A 124 -5.46 25.38 -4.93
N THR A 125 -4.20 24.96 -4.78
CA THR A 125 -3.14 25.06 -5.80
C THR A 125 -3.17 23.93 -6.82
N ASP A 126 -4.06 22.94 -6.68
CA ASP A 126 -4.16 21.82 -7.62
C ASP A 126 -4.70 22.32 -8.99
N PRO A 127 -4.11 21.88 -10.13
CA PRO A 127 -4.56 22.29 -11.46
C PRO A 127 -6.02 21.98 -11.78
N LEU A 128 -6.64 21.03 -11.07
CA LEU A 128 -8.04 20.65 -11.21
C LEU A 128 -8.91 21.07 -10.02
N ALA A 129 -8.48 22.03 -9.19
CA ALA A 129 -9.24 22.48 -8.01
C ALA A 129 -10.64 23.03 -8.35
N SER A 130 -10.87 23.49 -9.58
CA SER A 130 -12.17 23.96 -10.09
C SER A 130 -13.03 22.88 -10.75
N SER A 131 -12.52 21.64 -10.87
CA SER A 131 -13.27 20.51 -11.43
C SER A 131 -14.49 20.16 -10.56
N PRO A 132 -15.62 19.74 -11.14
CA PRO A 132 -16.78 19.26 -10.36
C PRO A 132 -16.48 18.01 -9.52
N LEU A 133 -15.40 17.29 -9.83
CA LEU A 133 -14.94 16.14 -9.06
C LEU A 133 -14.02 16.52 -7.90
N ALA A 134 -13.54 17.77 -7.85
CA ALA A 134 -12.60 18.23 -6.84
C ALA A 134 -13.30 18.74 -5.58
N ARG A 135 -12.71 18.42 -4.42
CA ARG A 135 -13.08 18.96 -3.11
C ARG A 135 -11.86 19.61 -2.50
N VAL A 136 -11.83 20.94 -2.51
CA VAL A 136 -10.69 21.70 -1.98
C VAL A 136 -10.68 21.66 -0.46
N VAL A 137 -9.55 21.29 0.12
CA VAL A 137 -9.29 21.36 1.57
C VAL A 137 -8.19 22.36 1.88
N GLU A 138 -8.15 22.81 3.13
CA GLU A 138 -7.35 23.94 3.59
C GLU A 138 -5.86 23.63 3.77
N SER A 139 -5.48 22.35 3.91
CA SER A 139 -4.10 21.98 4.22
C SER A 139 -3.77 20.53 3.87
N GLU A 140 -2.46 20.22 3.86
CA GLU A 140 -1.95 18.85 3.76
C GLU A 140 -2.42 17.96 4.92
N ALA A 141 -2.52 18.52 6.13
CA ALA A 141 -3.03 17.79 7.28
C ALA A 141 -4.51 17.41 7.10
N ALA A 142 -5.31 18.29 6.50
CA ALA A 142 -6.69 17.99 6.14
C ALA A 142 -6.78 16.89 5.08
N LEU A 143 -5.89 16.88 4.08
CA LEU A 143 -5.78 15.76 3.13
C LEU A 143 -5.47 14.44 3.84
N ASP A 144 -4.48 14.44 4.74
CA ASP A 144 -4.10 13.22 5.48
C ASP A 144 -5.24 12.72 6.38
N GLN A 145 -6.03 13.64 6.95
CA GLN A 145 -7.24 13.28 7.70
C GLN A 145 -8.31 12.62 6.81
N GLN A 146 -8.57 13.17 5.62
CA GLN A 146 -9.50 12.56 4.66
C GLN A 146 -8.99 11.20 4.19
N PHE A 147 -7.67 11.06 3.99
CA PHE A 147 -7.07 9.80 3.59
C PHE A 147 -7.21 8.75 4.69
N SER A 148 -6.88 9.10 5.93
CA SER A 148 -7.06 8.23 7.09
C SER A 148 -8.51 7.77 7.23
N ARG A 149 -9.48 8.69 7.12
CA ARG A 149 -10.91 8.36 7.19
C ARG A 149 -11.32 7.35 6.13
N MET A 150 -11.01 7.60 4.86
CA MET A 150 -11.35 6.69 3.77
C MET A 150 -10.70 5.30 3.94
N LEU A 151 -9.44 5.27 4.39
CA LEU A 151 -8.75 4.00 4.68
C LEU A 151 -9.42 3.22 5.80
N VAL A 152 -9.80 3.90 6.89
CA VAL A 152 -10.48 3.26 8.02
C VAL A 152 -11.84 2.73 7.57
N GLU A 153 -12.65 3.54 6.90
CA GLU A 153 -13.98 3.15 6.41
C GLU A 153 -13.92 1.94 5.47
N LEU A 154 -13.04 1.96 4.47
CA LEU A 154 -12.85 0.83 3.55
C LEU A 154 -12.33 -0.42 4.30
N GLY A 155 -11.42 -0.23 5.25
CA GLY A 155 -10.85 -1.34 6.01
C GLY A 155 -11.84 -1.99 6.95
N GLU A 156 -12.74 -1.23 7.58
CA GLU A 156 -13.83 -1.77 8.39
C GLU A 156 -14.85 -2.57 7.60
N VAL A 157 -15.08 -2.23 6.32
CA VAL A 157 -15.91 -3.07 5.43
C VAL A 157 -15.25 -4.44 5.20
N MET A 158 -13.93 -4.47 4.99
CA MET A 158 -13.22 -5.72 4.64
C MET A 158 -12.85 -6.58 5.86
N ALA A 159 -12.59 -5.98 7.02
CA ALA A 159 -12.07 -6.69 8.19
C ALA A 159 -12.96 -7.86 8.67
N PRO A 160 -14.31 -7.77 8.68
CA PRO A 160 -15.19 -8.88 9.03
C PRO A 160 -15.01 -10.11 8.14
N TYR A 161 -14.88 -9.92 6.82
CA TYR A 161 -14.65 -11.03 5.87
C TYR A 161 -13.30 -11.70 6.14
N LEU A 162 -12.24 -10.92 6.36
CA LEU A 162 -10.92 -11.50 6.66
C LEU A 162 -10.90 -12.24 8.02
N LYS A 163 -11.73 -11.82 8.98
CA LYS A 163 -11.90 -12.52 10.25
C LYS A 163 -12.50 -13.92 10.07
N THR A 164 -13.43 -14.13 9.13
CA THR A 164 -13.99 -15.48 8.85
C THR A 164 -12.92 -16.43 8.30
N GLU A 165 -11.89 -15.89 7.65
CA GLU A 165 -10.72 -16.63 7.17
C GLU A 165 -9.58 -16.72 8.20
N LYS A 166 -9.86 -16.46 9.47
CA LYS A 166 -8.91 -16.53 10.60
C LYS A 166 -7.72 -15.56 10.48
N VAL A 167 -7.88 -14.48 9.72
CA VAL A 167 -6.95 -13.33 9.74
C VAL A 167 -7.44 -12.36 10.81
N ASN A 168 -6.69 -12.25 11.91
CA ASN A 168 -7.07 -11.35 13.00
C ASN A 168 -6.91 -9.87 12.60
N ARG A 169 -7.59 -9.01 13.34
CA ARG A 169 -7.65 -7.56 13.09
C ARG A 169 -6.27 -6.90 13.07
N THR A 170 -5.40 -7.26 14.00
CA THR A 170 -4.02 -6.75 14.06
C THR A 170 -3.23 -7.12 12.80
N LEU A 171 -3.32 -8.36 12.34
CA LEU A 171 -2.67 -8.80 11.11
C LEU A 171 -3.23 -8.04 9.90
N PHE A 172 -4.55 -7.90 9.81
CA PHE A 172 -5.22 -7.13 8.75
C PHE A 172 -4.67 -5.71 8.63
N TRP A 173 -4.72 -4.93 9.72
CA TRP A 173 -4.23 -3.54 9.70
C TRP A 173 -2.72 -3.44 9.55
N GLY A 174 -1.98 -4.43 10.05
CA GLY A 174 -0.54 -4.55 9.77
C GLY A 174 -0.25 -4.73 8.28
N HIS A 175 -1.05 -5.49 7.53
CA HIS A 175 -0.92 -5.60 6.08
C HIS A 175 -1.23 -4.30 5.34
N TRP A 176 -2.24 -3.57 5.80
CA TRP A 176 -2.64 -2.28 5.22
C TRP A 176 -1.57 -1.20 5.42
N GLY A 177 -1.13 -1.00 6.67
CA GLY A 177 -0.05 -0.07 6.98
C GLY A 177 1.25 -0.43 6.25
N TYR A 178 1.57 -1.72 6.12
CA TYR A 178 2.71 -2.14 5.34
C TYR A 178 2.60 -1.70 3.88
N ALA A 179 1.44 -1.93 3.24
CA ALA A 179 1.23 -1.56 1.85
C ALA A 179 1.26 -0.04 1.62
N LEU A 180 0.71 0.76 2.55
CA LEU A 180 0.84 2.22 2.52
C LEU A 180 2.31 2.65 2.58
N GLY A 181 3.08 2.09 3.51
CA GLY A 181 4.49 2.42 3.68
C GLY A 181 5.37 2.03 2.49
N LEU A 182 5.01 1.00 1.71
CA LEU A 182 5.83 0.52 0.59
C LEU A 182 6.16 1.61 -0.43
N VAL A 183 5.36 2.68 -0.52
CA VAL A 183 5.67 3.85 -1.34
C VAL A 183 7.05 4.44 -1.02
N PHE A 184 7.42 4.53 0.26
CA PHE A 184 8.71 5.05 0.71
C PHE A 184 9.85 4.14 0.31
N GLN A 185 9.67 2.82 0.46
CA GLN A 185 10.66 1.86 -0.02
C GLN A 185 10.88 2.00 -1.53
N LYS A 186 9.81 2.20 -2.30
CA LYS A 186 9.88 2.37 -3.76
C LYS A 186 10.51 3.67 -4.20
N LEU A 187 10.22 4.77 -3.50
CA LEU A 187 10.85 6.07 -3.73
C LEU A 187 12.38 6.04 -3.63
N THR A 188 12.92 5.12 -2.84
CA THR A 188 14.35 5.08 -2.51
C THR A 188 15.04 3.80 -2.99
N GLN A 189 14.38 2.96 -3.79
CA GLN A 189 14.88 1.61 -4.08
C GLN A 189 16.20 1.61 -4.88
N ASP A 190 16.42 2.64 -5.69
CA ASP A 190 17.66 2.84 -6.47
C ASP A 190 18.75 3.56 -5.67
N GLY A 191 18.50 3.77 -4.38
CA GLY A 191 19.37 4.48 -3.45
C GLY A 191 19.21 6.00 -3.53
N ALA A 192 19.31 6.64 -2.38
CA ALA A 192 19.36 8.10 -2.25
C ALA A 192 20.41 8.51 -1.22
N ASP A 193 20.71 9.80 -1.14
CA ASP A 193 21.67 10.34 -0.18
C ASP A 193 21.33 9.90 1.26
N SER A 194 22.31 9.27 1.93
CA SER A 194 22.10 8.67 3.24
C SER A 194 21.76 9.69 4.32
N VAL A 195 22.39 10.87 4.27
CA VAL A 195 22.15 11.94 5.25
C VAL A 195 20.73 12.48 5.10
N LEU A 196 20.29 12.70 3.86
CA LEU A 196 18.95 13.17 3.55
C LEU A 196 17.87 12.19 4.02
N LEU A 197 18.03 10.89 3.71
CA LEU A 197 17.04 9.90 4.12
C LEU A 197 16.98 9.72 5.64
N GLU A 198 18.11 9.76 6.34
CA GLU A 198 18.12 9.70 7.80
C GLU A 198 17.40 10.91 8.42
N GLN A 199 17.55 12.10 7.84
CA GLN A 199 16.85 13.31 8.28
C GLN A 199 15.33 13.27 8.03
N ILE A 200 14.89 12.72 6.89
CA ILE A 200 13.47 12.71 6.49
C ILE A 200 12.72 11.52 7.09
N GLN A 201 13.39 10.42 7.46
CA GLN A 201 12.72 9.22 7.97
C GLN A 201 11.70 9.48 9.09
N PRO A 202 11.95 10.33 10.10
CA PRO A 202 10.96 10.60 11.15
C PRO A 202 9.68 11.28 10.63
N LEU A 203 9.75 11.99 9.50
CA LEU A 203 8.56 12.57 8.85
C LEU A 203 7.76 11.49 8.12
N ALA A 204 8.44 10.63 7.37
CA ALA A 204 7.80 9.50 6.68
C ALA A 204 7.13 8.53 7.66
N ASP A 205 7.80 8.24 8.78
CA ASP A 205 7.28 7.37 9.83
C ASP A 205 6.04 7.96 10.52
N ARG A 206 6.10 9.26 10.88
CA ARG A 206 4.95 9.95 11.47
C ARG A 206 3.76 10.04 10.52
N TRP A 207 4.00 10.31 9.24
CA TRP A 207 2.94 10.33 8.23
C TRP A 207 2.24 8.96 8.17
N LEU A 208 3.01 7.86 8.08
CA LEU A 208 2.44 6.51 8.06
C LEU A 208 1.63 6.21 9.33
N GLN A 209 2.14 6.57 10.51
CA GLN A 209 1.46 6.40 11.79
C GLN A 209 0.16 7.20 11.87
N SER A 210 0.14 8.41 11.30
CA SER A 210 -1.05 9.28 11.31
C SER A 210 -2.22 8.77 10.46
N LEU A 211 -1.95 7.98 9.42
CA LEU A 211 -3.00 7.44 8.55
C LEU A 211 -3.83 6.34 9.22
N LEU A 212 -3.23 5.60 10.15
CA LEU A 212 -3.82 4.46 10.85
C LEU A 212 -3.58 4.60 12.36
N PRO A 213 -4.15 5.61 13.03
CA PRO A 213 -3.76 6.01 14.39
C PRO A 213 -3.93 4.90 15.42
N ASP A 214 -5.02 4.12 15.35
CA ASP A 214 -5.29 3.00 16.24
C ASP A 214 -4.33 1.81 16.05
N TRP A 215 -3.57 1.82 14.95
CA TRP A 215 -2.63 0.77 14.56
C TRP A 215 -1.23 1.31 14.24
N ALA A 216 -0.92 2.51 14.72
CA ALA A 216 0.30 3.25 14.40
C ALA A 216 1.57 2.42 14.70
N SER A 217 1.55 1.61 15.76
CA SER A 217 2.69 0.79 16.18
C SER A 217 2.94 -0.45 15.32
N LEU A 218 2.01 -0.82 14.42
CA LEU A 218 2.13 -2.07 13.65
C LEU A 218 3.15 -1.98 12.52
N ASN A 219 3.49 -0.78 12.08
CA ASN A 219 4.44 -0.55 11.00
C ASN A 219 5.34 0.64 11.30
N ALA A 220 6.57 0.59 10.80
CA ALA A 220 7.50 1.70 10.89
C ALA A 220 8.31 1.84 9.60
N VAL A 221 8.52 3.07 9.16
CA VAL A 221 9.50 3.38 8.11
C VAL A 221 10.87 3.35 8.76
N LYS A 222 11.84 2.66 8.16
CA LYS A 222 13.22 2.55 8.65
C LYS A 222 14.20 2.82 7.53
N VAL A 223 15.39 3.28 7.89
CA VAL A 223 16.49 3.51 6.95
C VAL A 223 17.49 2.37 7.03
N ALA A 224 17.97 1.92 5.87
CA ALA A 224 19.17 1.11 5.76
C ALA A 224 20.20 1.92 4.96
N SER A 225 21.32 2.28 5.59
CA SER A 225 22.34 3.15 5.01
C SER A 225 23.69 2.42 4.83
N ARG A 226 24.38 2.80 3.75
CA ARG A 226 25.77 2.52 3.43
C ARG A 226 26.31 3.76 2.69
N ALA A 227 26.95 4.66 3.44
CA ALA A 227 27.38 5.96 2.92
C ALA A 227 28.12 5.82 1.57
N PRO A 228 27.77 6.63 0.55
CA PRO A 228 26.84 7.78 0.62
C PRO A 228 25.36 7.44 0.40
N MET A 229 24.99 6.17 0.28
CA MET A 229 23.67 5.73 -0.17
C MET A 229 22.81 5.15 0.96
N ALA A 230 21.50 5.31 0.87
CA ALA A 230 20.54 4.66 1.75
C ALA A 230 19.23 4.34 1.02
N VAL A 231 18.45 3.43 1.61
CA VAL A 231 17.11 3.07 1.18
C VAL A 231 16.17 3.01 2.37
N TYR A 232 14.89 3.29 2.16
CA TYR A 232 13.84 2.99 3.12
C TYR A 232 13.37 1.54 3.02
N TYR A 233 12.95 1.00 4.15
CA TYR A 233 12.21 -0.25 4.24
C TYR A 233 11.11 -0.13 5.29
N ILE A 234 10.07 -0.95 5.15
CA ILE A 234 8.95 -0.96 6.09
C ILE A 234 9.09 -2.14 7.02
N ARG A 235 9.27 -1.86 8.31
CA ARG A 235 9.20 -2.87 9.36
C ARG A 235 7.73 -3.06 9.72
N ARG A 236 7.32 -4.32 9.83
CA ARG A 236 5.96 -4.70 10.23
C ARG A 236 6.03 -5.59 11.45
N GLU A 237 5.40 -5.18 12.54
CA GLU A 237 5.41 -5.92 13.81
C GLU A 237 4.55 -7.20 13.74
N THR A 238 3.64 -7.29 12.76
CA THR A 238 2.78 -8.46 12.54
C THR A 238 3.35 -9.52 11.58
N CYS A 239 4.65 -9.44 11.25
CA CYS A 239 5.35 -10.39 10.37
C CYS A 239 5.65 -11.74 11.08
N CYS A 240 5.20 -12.95 10.71
CA CYS A 240 4.18 -13.54 9.85
C CYS A 240 3.91 -14.97 10.39
N LEU A 241 2.70 -15.50 10.17
CA LEU A 241 2.35 -16.95 10.20
C LEU A 241 3.20 -17.84 9.26
N LYS A 242 4.12 -17.26 8.48
CA LYS A 242 5.05 -17.94 7.57
C LYS A 242 5.95 -18.96 8.29
N TYR A 243 6.24 -18.77 9.57
CA TYR A 243 6.95 -19.78 10.38
C TYR A 243 6.14 -21.06 10.64
N LYS A 244 4.83 -21.07 10.31
CA LYS A 244 4.00 -22.28 10.36
C LYS A 244 3.98 -23.06 9.03
N LEU A 245 4.67 -22.58 7.98
CA LEU A 245 4.85 -23.31 6.73
C LEU A 245 6.23 -23.97 6.74
N ASP A 246 6.28 -25.26 7.05
CA ASP A 246 7.51 -26.03 6.94
C ASP A 246 8.07 -25.96 5.50
N GLY A 247 9.39 -25.80 5.38
CA GLY A 247 10.10 -25.83 4.09
C GLY A 247 10.10 -24.55 3.25
N LYS A 248 9.48 -23.44 3.68
CA LYS A 248 9.57 -22.15 2.94
C LYS A 248 10.66 -21.23 3.54
N LYS A 249 11.52 -20.67 2.68
CA LYS A 249 12.61 -19.73 3.08
C LYS A 249 12.06 -18.64 4.00
N LYS A 250 12.61 -18.48 5.22
CA LYS A 250 12.24 -17.44 6.20
C LYS A 250 12.25 -16.04 5.55
N CYS A 251 11.41 -15.13 6.04
CA CYS A 251 11.44 -13.74 5.58
C CYS A 251 12.80 -13.12 5.90
N SER A 252 13.38 -12.34 4.98
CA SER A 252 14.69 -11.71 5.18
C SER A 252 14.69 -10.54 6.18
N THR A 253 13.52 -10.13 6.67
CA THR A 253 13.33 -9.03 7.63
C THR A 253 12.86 -9.52 9.00
N CYS A 254 13.06 -10.81 9.27
CA CYS A 254 12.58 -11.55 10.42
C CYS A 254 13.28 -11.13 11.74
N GLN A 255 12.51 -10.86 12.81
CA GLN A 255 13.06 -10.65 14.16
C GLN A 255 13.65 -11.93 14.79
N LEU A 256 13.34 -13.10 14.22
CA LEU A 256 13.96 -14.40 14.57
C LEU A 256 15.24 -14.69 13.77
N THR A 257 15.78 -13.69 13.08
CA THR A 257 17.10 -13.72 12.46
C THR A 257 18.02 -12.90 13.36
N ASP A 258 19.25 -13.38 13.52
CA ASP A 258 20.24 -12.67 14.33
C ASP A 258 20.37 -11.19 13.85
N PRO A 259 20.44 -10.20 14.76
CA PRO A 259 20.51 -8.79 14.38
C PRO A 259 21.63 -8.44 13.39
N ILE A 260 22.78 -9.12 13.48
CA ILE A 260 23.91 -8.91 12.57
C ILE A 260 23.57 -9.48 11.19
N GLU A 261 23.02 -10.69 11.12
CA GLU A 261 22.58 -11.29 9.84
C GLU A 261 21.45 -10.46 9.19
N GLN A 262 20.53 -9.93 10.01
CA GLN A 262 19.47 -9.06 9.56
C GLN A 262 20.04 -7.75 8.97
N LEU A 263 21.00 -7.13 9.67
CA LEU A 263 21.71 -5.93 9.23
C LEU A 263 22.50 -6.18 7.94
N GLN A 264 23.23 -7.29 7.84
CA GLN A 264 23.96 -7.68 6.62
C GLN A 264 23.02 -7.83 5.42
N ARG A 265 21.86 -8.48 5.60
CA ARG A 265 20.84 -8.60 4.56
C ARG A 265 20.15 -7.28 4.21
N TYR A 266 20.12 -6.31 5.12
CA TYR A 266 19.67 -4.96 4.81
C TYR A 266 20.72 -4.21 3.99
N GLN A 267 21.98 -4.28 4.42
CA GLN A 267 23.11 -3.69 3.73
C GLN A 267 23.30 -4.25 2.30
N SER A 268 22.98 -5.52 2.07
CA SER A 268 23.04 -6.14 0.74
C SER A 268 21.97 -5.62 -0.23
N LYS A 269 20.98 -4.86 0.24
CA LYS A 269 19.91 -4.28 -0.61
C LYS A 269 20.19 -2.84 -1.00
N VAL A 270 21.24 -2.23 -0.44
CA VAL A 270 21.66 -0.88 -0.80
C VAL A 270 22.55 -0.98 -2.05
N PRO A 271 22.26 -0.26 -3.14
CA PRO A 271 23.13 -0.20 -4.32
C PRO A 271 24.56 0.24 -3.96
N VAL A 272 25.54 -0.29 -4.70
CA VAL A 272 26.98 0.05 -4.55
C VAL A 272 27.33 1.24 -5.42
#